data_AF-A0A6I5C7U5-F1
#
_entry.id   AF-A0A6I5C7U5-F1
#
_cell.length_a   1.000
_cell.length_b   1.000
_cell.length_c   1.000
_cell.angle_alpha   90.00
_cell.angle_beta   90.00
_cell.angle_gamma   90.00
#
_symmetry.space_group_name_H-M   'P 1'
#
loop_
_entity.id
_entity.type
_entity.pdbx_description
1 polymer ?
#
loop_
_entity_poly.entity_id
_entity_poly.type
_entity_poly.pdbx_seq_one_letter_code
_entity_poly.pdbx_strand_id
1 'polypeptide(L)'
;PLVGRPAPDLDLGPARVHELLRSGHGVLLDPAGAFARTAAPWSDRVDRVGEGASTEPMLIRPDGYVCWAGAGDPVPALGRWFGEPR
;
A
#
# COMPACT_ATOMS: atom_id res chain seq x y z
N PRO A 1 -5.41 -15.87 1.28
CA PRO A 1 -4.24 -15.19 0.68
C PRO A 1 -4.68 -14.07 -0.27
N LEU A 2 -4.37 -12.81 0.06
CA LEU A 2 -4.76 -11.63 -0.75
C LEU A 2 -3.75 -11.28 -1.85
N VAL A 3 -2.47 -11.67 -1.68
CA VAL A 3 -1.41 -11.43 -2.67
C VAL A 3 -1.77 -12.03 -4.03
N GLY A 4 -1.59 -11.24 -5.08
CA GLY A 4 -1.89 -11.60 -6.48
C GLY A 4 -3.35 -11.41 -6.87
N ARG A 5 -4.21 -10.90 -5.99
CA ARG A 5 -5.62 -10.60 -6.28
C ARG A 5 -5.84 -9.10 -6.49
N PRO A 6 -6.93 -8.70 -7.17
CA PRO A 6 -7.38 -7.32 -7.17
C PRO A 6 -7.60 -6.84 -5.73
N ALA A 7 -7.17 -5.62 -5.44
CA ALA A 7 -7.36 -5.00 -4.14
C ALA A 7 -8.86 -4.73 -3.91
N PRO A 8 -9.38 -5.05 -2.70
CA PRO A 8 -10.73 -4.65 -2.34
C PRO A 8 -10.85 -3.12 -2.38
N ASP A 9 -11.98 -2.62 -2.88
CA ASP A 9 -12.28 -1.19 -2.84
C ASP A 9 -12.74 -0.77 -1.45
N LEU A 10 -11.79 -0.73 -0.52
CA LEU A 10 -12.05 -0.36 0.87
C LEU A 10 -12.31 1.13 0.98
N ASP A 11 -13.31 1.47 1.78
CA ASP A 11 -13.57 2.83 2.22
C ASP A 11 -12.65 3.14 3.41
N LEU A 12 -11.73 4.09 3.23
CA LEU A 12 -10.77 4.49 4.27
C LEU A 12 -11.25 5.71 5.05
N GLY A 13 -12.44 6.25 4.74
CA GLY A 13 -12.96 7.50 5.27
C GLY A 13 -12.85 8.65 4.26
N PRO A 14 -11.69 9.32 4.13
CA PRO A 14 -11.56 10.49 3.25
C PRO A 14 -11.45 10.11 1.76
N ALA A 15 -11.18 8.85 1.44
CA ALA A 15 -11.11 8.33 0.08
C ALA A 15 -11.29 6.81 0.06
N ARG A 16 -11.62 6.26 -1.11
CA ARG A 16 -11.58 4.82 -1.38
C ARG A 16 -10.26 4.39 -2.03
N VAL A 17 -9.88 3.13 -1.83
CA VAL A 17 -8.65 2.57 -2.41
C VAL A 17 -8.58 2.78 -3.92
N HIS A 18 -9.65 2.53 -4.68
CA HIS A 18 -9.63 2.70 -6.13
C HIS A 18 -9.52 4.15 -6.58
N GLU A 19 -9.92 5.11 -5.74
CA GLU A 19 -9.76 6.54 -6.03
C GLU A 19 -8.30 6.96 -5.89
N LEU A 20 -7.62 6.46 -4.86
CA LEU A 20 -6.20 6.72 -4.62
C LEU A 20 -5.33 6.21 -5.76
N LEU A 21 -5.65 5.04 -6.31
CA LEU A 21 -4.91 4.44 -7.43
C LEU A 21 -4.97 5.27 -8.72
N ARG A 22 -5.89 6.26 -8.83
CA ARG A 22 -5.95 7.16 -9.99
C ARG A 22 -4.76 8.10 -10.10
N SER A 23 -3.97 8.28 -9.02
CA SER A 23 -2.70 9.02 -9.08
C SER A 23 -1.64 8.33 -9.94
N GLY A 24 -1.79 7.02 -10.18
CA GLY A 24 -0.76 6.18 -10.80
C GLY A 24 0.33 5.74 -9.81
N HIS A 25 0.24 6.10 -8.54
CA HIS A 25 1.11 5.62 -7.48
C HIS A 25 0.63 4.26 -6.94
N GLY A 26 1.54 3.53 -6.29
CA GLY A 26 1.16 2.44 -5.42
C GLY A 26 0.52 2.96 -4.15
N VAL A 27 -0.20 2.09 -3.44
CA VAL A 27 -0.81 2.42 -2.14
C VAL A 27 -0.32 1.44 -1.09
N LEU A 28 0.22 1.95 0.01
CA LEU A 28 0.48 1.19 1.23
C LEU A 28 -0.60 1.52 2.26
N LEU A 29 -1.52 0.59 2.49
CA LEU A 29 -2.44 0.65 3.61
C LEU A 29 -1.67 0.35 4.88
N ASP A 30 -1.62 1.33 5.78
CA ASP A 30 -0.92 1.26 7.06
C ASP A 30 -1.85 1.61 8.24
N PRO A 31 -2.79 0.72 8.60
CA PRO A 31 -3.75 0.93 9.68
C PRO A 31 -3.14 1.32 11.03
N ALA A 32 -1.96 0.78 11.33
CA ALA A 32 -1.28 0.99 12.61
C ALA A 32 -0.24 2.11 12.58
N GLY A 33 -0.04 2.79 11.44
CA GLY A 33 1.01 3.78 11.28
C GLY A 33 2.44 3.20 11.40
N ALA A 34 2.60 1.89 11.27
CA ALA A 34 3.83 1.17 11.57
C ALA A 34 4.90 1.30 10.48
N PHE A 35 4.51 1.67 9.26
CA PHE A 35 5.40 1.62 8.09
C PHE A 35 5.85 2.98 7.59
N ALA A 36 5.58 4.06 8.33
CA ALA A 36 5.96 5.42 7.93
C ALA A 36 7.45 5.56 7.60
N ARG A 37 8.35 5.05 8.47
CA ARG A 37 9.81 5.11 8.22
C ARG A 37 10.24 4.13 7.14
N THR A 38 9.63 2.95 7.09
CA THR A 38 9.95 1.90 6.13
C THR A 38 9.62 2.29 4.70
N ALA A 39 8.48 2.97 4.49
CA ALA A 39 8.00 3.37 3.17
C ALA A 39 8.50 4.74 2.72
N ALA A 40 9.07 5.56 3.62
CA ALA A 40 9.55 6.90 3.30
C ALA A 40 10.45 6.96 2.03
N PRO A 41 11.38 6.02 1.79
CA PRO A 41 12.23 6.03 0.58
C PRO A 41 11.50 5.73 -0.75
N TRP A 42 10.21 5.40 -0.70
CA TRP A 42 9.36 5.18 -1.87
C TRP A 42 8.21 6.20 -1.95
N SER A 43 8.24 7.24 -1.12
CA SER A 43 7.16 8.25 -1.06
C SER A 43 6.97 9.04 -2.36
N ASP A 44 7.92 8.97 -3.29
CA ASP A 44 7.79 9.52 -4.65
C ASP A 44 6.85 8.71 -5.55
N ARG A 45 6.51 7.47 -5.18
CA ARG A 45 5.72 6.54 -6.02
C ARG A 45 4.78 5.61 -5.26
N VAL A 46 4.77 5.68 -3.93
CA VAL A 46 3.90 4.90 -3.03
C VAL A 46 3.27 5.83 -2.00
N ASP A 47 1.95 5.95 -2.03
CA ASP A 47 1.18 6.73 -1.09
C ASP A 47 0.84 5.87 0.14
N ARG A 48 1.25 6.31 1.33
CA ARG A 48 0.91 5.65 2.61
C ARG A 48 -0.36 6.26 3.19
N VAL A 49 -1.38 5.43 3.42
CA VAL A 49 -2.73 5.87 3.82
C VAL A 49 -3.40 4.90 4.80
N GLY A 50 -4.59 5.26 5.27
CA GLY A 50 -5.47 4.34 5.99
C GLY A 50 -5.12 4.14 7.46
N GLU A 51 -4.34 5.03 8.07
CA GLU A 51 -4.10 5.03 9.51
C GLU A 51 -5.42 5.10 10.28
N GLY A 52 -5.65 4.15 11.20
CA GLY A 52 -6.91 3.97 11.93
C GLY A 52 -8.00 3.18 11.19
N ALA A 53 -7.79 2.77 9.93
CA ALA A 53 -8.76 1.96 9.19
C ALA A 53 -8.87 0.53 9.74
N SER A 54 -10.07 -0.05 9.74
CA SER A 54 -10.30 -1.43 10.20
C SER A 54 -10.00 -2.46 9.08
N THR A 55 -8.73 -2.54 8.67
CA THR A 55 -8.22 -3.49 7.66
C THR A 55 -6.88 -4.07 8.09
N GLU A 56 -6.40 -5.10 7.40
CA GLU A 56 -5.00 -5.52 7.52
C GLU A 56 -4.08 -4.64 6.65
N PRO A 57 -2.78 -4.52 7.00
CA PRO A 57 -1.83 -3.81 6.16
C PRO A 57 -1.66 -4.47 4.80
N MET A 58 -1.50 -3.64 3.76
CA MET A 58 -1.48 -4.12 2.38
C MET A 58 -0.70 -3.18 1.47
N LEU A 59 0.07 -3.73 0.54
CA LEU A 59 0.72 -2.97 -0.53
C LEU A 59 0.04 -3.31 -1.86
N ILE A 60 -0.40 -2.25 -2.53
CA ILE A 60 -1.21 -2.32 -3.74
C ILE A 60 -0.44 -1.62 -4.86
N ARG A 61 -0.32 -2.30 -6.00
CA ARG A 61 0.32 -1.78 -7.20
C ARG A 61 -0.58 -0.76 -7.90
N PRO A 62 -0.03 0.12 -8.76
CA PRO A 62 -0.83 1.07 -9.54
C PRO A 62 -1.91 0.43 -10.43
N ASP A 63 -1.73 -0.84 -10.80
CA ASP A 63 -2.72 -1.62 -11.56
C ASP A 63 -3.84 -2.22 -10.69
N GLY A 64 -3.85 -1.92 -9.39
CA GLY A 64 -4.86 -2.35 -8.44
C GLY A 64 -4.68 -3.75 -7.88
N TYR A 65 -3.55 -4.42 -8.12
CA TYR A 65 -3.27 -5.74 -7.56
C TYR A 65 -2.48 -5.68 -6.26
N VAL A 66 -2.86 -6.52 -5.30
CA VAL A 66 -2.14 -6.69 -4.04
C VAL A 66 -0.82 -7.41 -4.27
N CYS A 67 0.29 -6.80 -3.87
CA CYS A 67 1.62 -7.40 -3.99
C CYS A 67 2.25 -7.80 -2.65
N TRP A 68 1.68 -7.37 -1.53
CA TRP A 68 2.02 -7.80 -0.17
C TRP A 68 0.85 -7.52 0.78
N ALA A 69 0.69 -8.32 1.83
CA ALA A 69 -0.31 -8.13 2.88
C ALA A 69 0.13 -8.79 4.20
N GLY A 70 -0.32 -8.25 5.34
CA GLY A 70 -0.13 -8.81 6.68
C GLY A 70 0.85 -8.04 7.56
N ALA A 71 1.46 -8.72 8.53
CA ALA A 71 2.29 -8.11 9.57
C ALA A 71 3.81 -8.22 9.32
N GLY A 72 4.22 -8.73 8.16
CA GLY A 72 5.64 -8.91 7.82
C GLY A 72 6.35 -7.61 7.42
N ASP A 73 7.59 -7.75 6.96
CA ASP A 73 8.32 -6.64 6.36
C ASP A 73 7.86 -6.40 4.90
N PRO A 74 7.36 -5.20 4.53
CA PRO A 74 6.99 -4.88 3.16
C PRO A 74 8.20 -4.54 2.27
N VAL A 75 9.40 -4.33 2.80
CA VAL A 75 10.58 -3.89 2.02
C VAL A 75 10.90 -4.78 0.83
N PRO A 76 10.88 -6.13 0.93
CA PRO A 76 11.12 -6.97 -0.24
C PRO A 76 10.11 -6.74 -1.38
N ALA A 77 8.85 -6.45 -1.03
CA ALA A 77 7.82 -6.15 -2.02
C ALA A 77 7.97 -4.73 -2.58
N LEU A 78 8.30 -3.75 -1.73
CA LEU A 78 8.62 -2.39 -2.15
C LEU A 78 9.77 -2.39 -3.16
N GLY A 79 10.89 -3.03 -2.83
CA GLY A 79 12.04 -3.18 -3.72
C GLY A 79 11.68 -3.88 -5.05
N ARG A 80 10.94 -5.00 -4.97
CA ARG A 80 10.58 -5.78 -6.15
C ARG A 80 9.65 -5.05 -7.12
N TRP A 81 8.65 -4.33 -6.62
CA TRP A 81 7.59 -3.77 -7.45
C TRP A 81 7.73 -2.28 -7.72
N PHE A 82 8.40 -1.56 -6.83
CA PHE A 82 8.59 -0.12 -6.92
C PHE A 82 10.06 0.25 -7.15
N GLY A 83 10.98 -0.71 -7.16
CA GLY A 83 12.41 -0.49 -7.42
C GLY A 83 13.19 -0.07 -6.18
N GLU A 84 14.43 0.37 -6.36
CA GLU A 84 15.31 0.73 -5.24
C GLU A 84 14.79 1.94 -4.41
N PRO A 85 15.06 1.96 -3.10
CA PRO A 85 14.76 3.10 -2.23
C PRO A 85 15.52 4.35 -2.70
N ARG A 86 14.90 5.53 -2.57
CA ARG A 86 15.47 6.82 -2.96
C ARG A 86 15.34 7.87 -1.85
#